data_AF-A0A0A2VAM0-F1
#
_entry.id   AF-A0A0A2VAM0-F1
#
_cell.length_a   1.000
_cell.length_b   1.000
_cell.length_c   1.000
_cell.angle_alpha   90.00
_cell.angle_beta   90.00
_cell.angle_gamma   90.00
#
_symmetry.space_group_name_H-M   'P 1'
#
loop_
_entity.id
_entity.type
_entity.pdbx_description
1 polymer ?
#
loop_
_entity_poly.entity_id
_entity_poly.type
_entity_poly.pdbx_seq_one_letter_code
_entity_poly.pdbx_strand_id
1 'polypeptide(L)'
;MLVDGVVSNYDLHALIGDVLVDNGLSAPRNPPTLIAYIKGEAPARGDVESVSGQFQFYEWPAAAYDWEDADAAHPAGHHVWGEGIPNGVPRFKDVPTLIVGPQTVQRSWNNPRTFGGLRCNVSVTEELTENEVTSLLAEMKAAAAQSDRREIAKEGVDTEP
;
A
#
# COMPACT_ATOMS: atom_id res chain seq x y z
N MET A 1 9.82 -4.84 6.24
CA MET A 1 10.15 -3.79 5.23
C MET A 1 10.54 -2.51 5.96
N LEU A 2 11.55 -1.79 5.48
CA LEU A 2 11.94 -0.46 5.97
C LEU A 2 11.59 0.59 4.91
N VAL A 3 10.97 1.69 5.33
CA VAL A 3 10.59 2.83 4.49
C VAL A 3 11.13 4.11 5.14
N ASP A 4 11.95 4.87 4.41
CA ASP A 4 12.58 6.10 4.90
C ASP A 4 12.49 7.21 3.85
N GLY A 5 12.26 8.45 4.28
CA GLY A 5 12.22 9.65 3.43
C GLY A 5 11.06 9.73 2.42
N VAL A 6 10.07 8.84 2.50
CA VAL A 6 8.91 8.81 1.58
C VAL A 6 7.83 9.80 2.05
N VAL A 7 7.43 10.73 1.17
CA VAL A 7 6.54 11.84 1.53
C VAL A 7 5.13 11.73 0.95
N SER A 8 4.93 10.86 -0.04
CA SER A 8 3.65 10.63 -0.69
C SER A 8 3.36 9.15 -0.87
N ASN A 9 2.09 8.76 -0.92
CA ASN A 9 1.73 7.38 -1.24
C ASN A 9 2.06 7.04 -2.71
N TYR A 10 2.10 8.02 -3.61
CA TYR A 10 2.62 7.82 -4.97
C TYR A 10 4.08 7.32 -4.98
N ASP A 11 4.96 7.93 -4.19
CA ASP A 11 6.34 7.46 -4.01
C ASP A 11 6.36 6.08 -3.34
N LEU A 12 5.56 5.89 -2.29
CA LEU A 12 5.44 4.64 -1.56
C LEU A 12 5.07 3.48 -2.49
N HIS A 13 4.03 3.65 -3.30
CA HIS A 13 3.52 2.61 -4.21
C HIS A 13 4.55 2.27 -5.29
N ALA A 14 5.22 3.28 -5.86
CA ALA A 14 6.25 3.06 -6.87
C ALA A 14 7.44 2.26 -6.30
N LEU A 15 7.91 2.65 -5.10
CA LEU A 15 9.08 2.06 -4.47
C LEU A 15 8.81 0.66 -3.92
N ILE A 16 7.65 0.45 -3.26
CA ILE A 16 7.24 -0.89 -2.83
C ILE A 16 7.05 -1.79 -4.05
N GLY A 17 6.39 -1.30 -5.10
CA GLY A 17 6.20 -2.06 -6.33
C GLY A 17 7.52 -2.48 -6.97
N ASP A 18 8.50 -1.59 -7.07
CA ASP A 18 9.84 -1.92 -7.59
C ASP A 18 10.55 -2.97 -6.73
N VAL A 19 10.51 -2.82 -5.40
CA VAL A 19 11.11 -3.78 -4.46
C VAL A 19 10.45 -5.16 -4.56
N LEU A 20 9.12 -5.23 -4.65
CA LEU A 20 8.40 -6.50 -4.77
C LEU A 20 8.72 -7.21 -6.09
N VAL A 21 8.81 -6.47 -7.20
CA VAL A 21 9.22 -7.03 -8.49
C VAL A 21 10.65 -7.55 -8.44
N ASP A 22 11.57 -6.81 -7.78
CA ASP A 22 12.94 -7.28 -7.56
C ASP A 22 13.03 -8.54 -6.69
N ASN A 23 12.06 -8.75 -5.80
CA ASN A 23 11.96 -9.95 -4.96
C ASN A 23 11.07 -11.06 -5.56
N GLY A 24 10.80 -10.99 -6.89
CA GLY A 24 10.22 -12.10 -7.63
C GLY A 24 8.71 -12.03 -7.89
N LEU A 25 8.02 -10.95 -7.49
CA LEU A 25 6.63 -10.75 -7.89
C LEU A 25 6.57 -10.34 -9.38
N SER A 26 5.69 -10.98 -10.14
CA SER A 26 5.56 -10.73 -11.58
C SER A 26 4.71 -9.48 -11.85
N ALA A 27 5.34 -8.38 -12.26
CA ALA A 27 4.69 -7.20 -12.83
C ALA A 27 5.64 -6.44 -13.77
N PRO A 28 5.13 -5.63 -14.72
CA PRO A 28 5.97 -4.76 -15.54
C PRO A 28 6.78 -3.77 -14.67
N ARG A 29 8.09 -3.71 -14.87
CA ARG A 29 8.97 -2.83 -14.09
C ARG A 29 8.96 -1.41 -14.65
N ASN A 30 8.93 -0.43 -13.76
CA ASN A 30 9.23 0.96 -14.13
C ASN A 30 10.70 1.11 -14.55
N PRO A 31 11.05 2.06 -15.42
CA PRO A 31 12.42 2.29 -15.83
C PRO A 31 13.35 2.56 -14.63
N PRO A 32 14.56 2.00 -14.56
CA PRO A 32 15.47 2.20 -13.40
C PRO A 32 15.80 3.68 -13.15
N THR A 33 15.89 4.48 -14.21
CA THR A 33 16.12 5.93 -14.10
C THR A 33 14.93 6.69 -13.51
N LEU A 34 13.71 6.16 -13.65
CA LEU A 34 12.52 6.68 -12.99
C LEU A 34 12.61 6.40 -11.48
N ILE A 35 12.92 5.16 -11.11
CA ILE A 35 13.05 4.76 -9.70
C ILE A 35 14.18 5.55 -9.01
N ALA A 36 15.34 5.71 -9.65
CA ALA A 36 16.44 6.52 -9.11
C ALA A 36 16.04 7.99 -8.90
N TYR A 37 15.22 8.56 -9.80
CA TYR A 37 14.68 9.92 -9.63
C TYR A 37 13.73 9.99 -8.42
N ILE A 38 12.84 9.01 -8.27
CA ILE A 38 11.92 8.90 -7.12
C ILE A 38 12.71 8.81 -5.80
N LYS A 39 13.78 8.01 -5.77
CA LYS A 39 14.70 7.89 -4.62
C LYS A 39 15.51 9.15 -4.30
N GLY A 40 15.52 10.12 -5.21
CA GLY A 40 16.37 11.30 -5.12
C GLY A 40 17.86 11.03 -5.32
N GLU A 41 18.15 9.98 -6.07
CA GLU A 41 19.50 9.59 -6.50
C GLU A 41 19.84 10.15 -7.89
N ALA A 42 18.83 10.58 -8.66
CA ALA A 42 18.97 11.20 -9.97
C ALA A 42 18.34 12.61 -10.01
N PRO A 43 18.86 13.52 -10.88
CA PRO A 43 18.29 14.85 -11.06
C PRO A 43 16.85 14.79 -11.59
N ALA A 44 16.15 15.93 -11.52
CA ALA A 44 14.80 16.07 -12.06
C ALA A 44 14.74 15.60 -13.52
N ARG A 45 13.79 14.70 -13.81
CA ARG A 45 13.51 14.29 -15.19
C ARG A 45 13.01 15.49 -15.98
N GLY A 46 13.51 15.64 -17.21
CA GLY A 46 12.95 16.53 -18.22
C GLY A 46 11.57 16.03 -18.66
N ASP A 47 11.44 15.55 -19.89
CA ASP A 47 10.18 14.99 -20.40
C ASP A 47 9.75 13.79 -19.53
N VAL A 48 8.68 13.96 -18.77
CA VAL A 48 8.30 13.10 -17.65
C VAL A 48 7.74 11.77 -18.18
N GLU A 49 8.46 10.65 -18.05
CA GLU A 49 7.77 9.35 -18.13
C GLU A 49 6.95 9.16 -16.86
N SER A 50 5.66 8.88 -17.02
CA SER A 50 4.75 8.58 -15.91
C SER A 50 5.14 7.26 -15.24
N VAL A 51 4.96 7.19 -13.93
CA VAL A 51 5.03 5.92 -13.19
C VAL A 51 3.84 5.08 -13.63
N SER A 52 4.08 3.81 -13.94
CA SER A 52 3.03 2.80 -14.04
C SER A 52 2.93 2.09 -12.70
N GLY A 53 1.75 2.12 -12.06
CA GLY A 53 1.55 1.32 -10.86
C GLY A 53 1.68 -0.16 -11.21
N GLN A 54 2.39 -0.93 -10.39
CA GLN A 54 2.52 -2.39 -10.56
C GLN A 54 1.45 -3.18 -9.80
N PHE A 55 1.02 -2.68 -8.64
CA PHE A 55 0.08 -3.35 -7.74
C PHE A 55 -0.99 -2.37 -7.24
N GLN A 56 -2.05 -2.92 -6.64
CA GLN A 56 -2.99 -2.15 -5.83
C GLN A 56 -2.69 -2.43 -4.36
N PHE A 57 -2.70 -1.37 -3.54
CA PHE A 57 -2.45 -1.45 -2.11
C PHE A 57 -3.75 -1.22 -1.33
N TYR A 58 -3.93 -2.01 -0.29
CA TYR A 58 -5.10 -2.01 0.58
C TYR A 58 -4.67 -1.86 2.04
N GLU A 59 -5.56 -1.28 2.83
CA GLU A 59 -5.41 -1.22 4.28
C GLU A 59 -5.54 -2.61 4.91
N TRP A 60 -4.93 -2.83 6.07
CA TRP A 60 -4.99 -4.13 6.76
C TRP A 60 -6.42 -4.67 7.05
N PRO A 61 -7.48 -3.85 7.28
CA PRO A 61 -8.83 -4.38 7.46
C PRO A 61 -9.35 -5.15 6.24
N ALA A 62 -8.78 -4.91 5.04
CA ALA A 62 -9.09 -5.66 3.84
C ALA A 62 -8.76 -7.17 3.96
N ALA A 63 -8.01 -7.61 4.96
CA ALA A 63 -7.82 -9.03 5.28
C ALA A 63 -9.13 -9.77 5.61
N ALA A 64 -10.19 -9.05 5.96
CA ALA A 64 -11.50 -9.65 6.22
C ALA A 64 -12.23 -10.10 4.95
N TYR A 65 -11.83 -9.59 3.78
CA TYR A 65 -12.45 -9.90 2.50
C TYR A 65 -12.00 -11.27 1.99
N ASP A 66 -12.87 -11.90 1.21
CA ASP A 66 -12.53 -13.11 0.47
C ASP A 66 -11.73 -12.71 -0.79
N TRP A 67 -10.46 -13.11 -0.83
CA TRP A 67 -9.56 -12.83 -1.94
C TRP A 67 -9.53 -13.96 -2.97
N GLU A 68 -10.12 -15.12 -2.65
CA GLU A 68 -10.20 -16.27 -3.56
C GLU A 68 -11.43 -16.20 -4.47
N ASP A 69 -12.47 -15.48 -4.05
CA ASP A 69 -13.65 -15.22 -4.86
C ASP A 69 -13.39 -14.10 -5.90
N ALA A 70 -13.19 -14.51 -7.15
CA ALA A 70 -12.99 -13.60 -8.27
C ALA A 70 -14.23 -12.75 -8.63
N ASP A 71 -15.42 -13.18 -8.20
CA ASP A 71 -16.68 -12.46 -8.40
C ASP A 71 -17.00 -11.52 -7.21
N ALA A 72 -16.32 -11.69 -6.07
CA ALA A 72 -16.40 -10.76 -4.95
C ALA A 72 -15.79 -9.42 -5.35
N ALA A 73 -16.54 -8.34 -5.12
CA ALA A 73 -16.02 -7.00 -5.34
C ALA A 73 -14.82 -6.77 -4.41
N HIS A 74 -13.64 -6.52 -4.99
CA HIS A 74 -12.48 -6.08 -4.23
C HIS A 74 -12.85 -4.91 -3.31
N PRO A 75 -12.24 -4.82 -2.12
CA PRO A 75 -12.62 -3.84 -1.10
C PRO A 75 -12.23 -2.42 -1.50
N ALA A 76 -13.00 -1.79 -2.39
CA ALA A 76 -12.76 -0.44 -2.89
C ALA A 76 -12.70 0.60 -1.75
N GLY A 77 -13.43 0.36 -0.66
CA GLY A 77 -13.42 1.18 0.55
C GLY A 77 -12.13 1.11 1.38
N HIS A 78 -11.28 0.11 1.14
CA HIS A 78 -10.00 -0.08 1.86
C HIS A 78 -8.78 0.19 0.98
N HIS A 79 -8.93 0.92 -0.12
CA HIS A 79 -7.80 1.31 -0.95
C HIS A 79 -6.89 2.29 -0.20
N VAL A 80 -5.58 2.02 -0.24
CA VAL A 80 -4.59 3.05 0.06
C VAL A 80 -4.40 3.89 -1.19
N TRP A 81 -4.94 5.09 -1.17
CA TRP A 81 -4.91 6.03 -2.29
C TRP A 81 -3.55 6.72 -2.43
N GLY A 82 -3.16 7.04 -3.66
CA GLY A 82 -1.88 7.70 -3.95
C GLY A 82 -1.83 9.13 -3.44
N GLU A 83 -2.99 9.77 -3.32
CA GLU A 83 -3.22 11.11 -2.78
C GLU A 83 -2.98 11.20 -1.27
N GLY A 84 -2.85 10.06 -0.58
CA GLY A 84 -2.54 10.00 0.85
C GLY A 84 -1.06 10.19 1.19
N ILE A 85 -0.77 10.15 2.49
CA ILE A 85 0.60 10.18 3.03
C ILE A 85 0.95 8.86 3.70
N PRO A 86 2.24 8.43 3.72
CA PRO A 86 2.63 7.15 4.31
C PRO A 86 2.26 7.02 5.80
N ASN A 87 2.29 8.12 6.56
CA ASN A 87 1.89 8.10 7.97
C ASN A 87 0.36 7.92 8.18
N GLY A 88 -0.44 8.09 7.13
CA GLY A 88 -1.87 7.84 7.14
C GLY A 88 -2.23 6.37 6.94
N VAL A 89 -1.27 5.51 6.59
CA VAL A 89 -1.50 4.07 6.46
C VAL A 89 -1.92 3.49 7.81
N PRO A 90 -3.07 2.79 7.90
CA PRO A 90 -3.52 2.19 9.14
C PRO A 90 -2.51 1.23 9.75
N ARG A 91 -2.41 1.27 11.07
CA ARG A 91 -1.49 0.43 11.83
C ARG A 91 -2.18 -0.85 12.28
N PHE A 92 -1.48 -1.97 12.16
CA PHE A 92 -1.82 -3.23 12.80
C PHE A 92 -0.69 -3.59 13.77
N LYS A 93 -1.03 -3.83 15.05
CA LYS A 93 -0.03 -4.01 16.13
C LYS A 93 1.05 -2.91 16.13
N ASP A 94 0.61 -1.64 16.04
CA ASP A 94 1.46 -0.44 15.99
C ASP A 94 2.38 -0.29 14.76
N VAL A 95 2.32 -1.21 13.80
CA VAL A 95 3.10 -1.16 12.55
C VAL A 95 2.20 -0.76 11.38
N PRO A 96 2.55 0.27 10.58
CA PRO A 96 1.82 0.60 9.34
C PRO A 96 1.80 -0.63 8.43
N THR A 97 0.60 -1.10 8.09
CA THR A 97 0.44 -2.38 7.39
C THR A 97 -0.41 -2.22 6.14
N LEU A 98 0.11 -2.72 5.03
CA LEU A 98 -0.51 -2.74 3.71
C LEU A 98 -0.69 -4.17 3.23
N ILE A 99 -1.78 -4.43 2.53
CA ILE A 99 -2.01 -5.66 1.77
C ILE A 99 -1.78 -5.33 0.29
N VAL A 100 -1.00 -6.18 -0.38
CA VAL A 100 -0.77 -6.09 -1.82
C VAL A 100 -1.78 -7.00 -2.51
N GLY A 101 -2.57 -6.43 -3.42
CA GLY A 101 -3.56 -7.18 -4.18
C GLY A 101 -3.46 -6.93 -5.69
N PRO A 102 -4.25 -7.67 -6.48
CA PRO A 102 -4.29 -7.51 -7.93
C PRO A 102 -4.72 -6.09 -8.31
N GLN A 103 -4.21 -5.59 -9.43
CA GLN A 103 -4.66 -4.32 -9.95
C GLN A 103 -6.06 -4.44 -10.55
N THR A 104 -7.03 -3.84 -9.88
CA THR A 104 -8.39 -3.67 -10.39
C THR A 104 -8.52 -2.47 -11.32
N VAL A 105 -7.61 -1.50 -11.20
CA VAL A 105 -7.55 -0.28 -12.00
C VAL A 105 -6.11 -0.02 -12.40
N GLN A 106 -5.83 0.04 -13.69
CA GLN A 106 -4.52 0.47 -14.17
C GLN A 106 -4.33 1.95 -13.84
N ARG A 107 -3.28 2.27 -13.08
CA ARG A 107 -2.96 3.64 -12.70
C ARG A 107 -1.61 4.05 -13.24
N SER A 108 -1.56 5.26 -13.77
CA SER A 108 -0.32 5.96 -14.04
C SER A 108 -0.39 7.35 -13.47
N TRP A 109 0.71 7.84 -12.93
CA TRP A 109 0.79 9.20 -12.42
C TRP A 109 2.11 9.84 -12.81
N ASN A 110 2.06 11.15 -12.97
CA ASN A 110 3.28 11.95 -13.03
C ASN A 110 3.79 12.12 -11.61
N ASN A 111 5.10 12.01 -11.42
CA ASN A 111 5.70 12.21 -10.10
C ASN A 111 6.51 13.51 -10.07
N PRO A 112 5.87 14.67 -9.85
CA PRO A 112 6.60 15.89 -9.53
C PRO A 112 7.11 15.75 -8.10
N ARG A 113 8.40 15.42 -7.92
CA ARG A 113 8.99 15.39 -6.59
C ARG A 113 8.97 16.79 -5.99
N THR A 114 8.14 16.98 -4.97
CA THR A 114 8.00 18.26 -4.27
C THR A 114 9.32 18.70 -3.64
N PHE A 115 10.11 17.75 -3.13
CA PHE A 115 11.37 18.01 -2.43
C PHE A 115 12.55 17.32 -3.12
N GLY A 116 13.03 17.84 -4.26
CA GLY A 116 14.06 17.21 -5.11
C GLY A 116 15.38 16.80 -4.42
N GLY A 117 15.71 17.37 -3.26
CA GLY A 117 16.89 17.01 -2.46
C GLY A 117 16.68 15.93 -1.40
N LEU A 118 15.43 15.55 -1.09
CA LEU A 118 15.14 14.52 -0.09
C LEU A 118 15.45 13.13 -0.67
N ARG A 119 16.27 12.33 0.02
CA ARG A 119 16.48 10.94 -0.39
C ARG A 119 15.44 10.05 0.27
N CYS A 120 15.01 9.03 -0.44
CA CYS A 120 14.12 8.02 0.12
C CYS A 120 14.57 6.62 -0.26
N ASN A 121 14.24 5.65 0.58
CA ASN A 121 14.62 4.26 0.40
C ASN A 121 13.50 3.32 0.89
N VAL A 122 13.33 2.21 0.18
CA VAL A 122 12.48 1.09 0.59
C VAL A 122 13.28 -0.19 0.42
N SER A 123 13.25 -1.05 1.43
CA SER A 123 13.96 -2.35 1.39
C SER A 123 13.20 -3.43 2.14
N VAL A 124 13.32 -4.67 1.67
CA VAL A 124 12.87 -5.85 2.41
C VAL A 124 13.86 -6.11 3.53
N THR A 125 13.35 -6.24 4.75
CA THR A 125 14.15 -6.53 5.95
C THR A 125 14.01 -7.97 6.40
N GLU A 126 12.85 -8.56 6.11
CA GLU A 126 12.43 -9.89 6.54
C GLU A 126 11.27 -10.32 5.64
N GLU A 127 11.22 -11.60 5.31
CA GLU A 127 10.10 -12.25 4.63
C GLU A 127 9.41 -13.19 5.61
N LEU A 128 8.09 -13.05 5.74
CA LEU A 128 7.30 -13.92 6.58
C LEU A 128 7.09 -15.28 5.90
N THR A 129 7.13 -16.34 6.68
CA THR A 129 6.75 -17.69 6.23
C THR A 129 5.24 -17.78 5.96
N GLU A 130 4.81 -18.78 5.19
CA GLU A 130 3.39 -19.02 4.91
C GLU A 130 2.53 -19.16 6.19
N ASN A 131 3.08 -19.81 7.22
CA ASN A 131 2.40 -19.97 8.51
C ASN A 131 2.24 -18.63 9.26
N GLU A 132 3.27 -17.78 9.21
CA GLU A 132 3.23 -16.45 9.82
C GLU A 132 2.25 -15.54 9.07
N VAL A 133 2.24 -15.58 7.74
CA VAL A 133 1.27 -14.85 6.92
C VAL A 133 -0.15 -15.33 7.22
N THR A 134 -0.39 -16.64 7.27
CA THR A 134 -1.71 -17.22 7.57
C THR A 134 -2.20 -16.80 8.96
N SER A 135 -1.31 -16.86 9.96
CA SER A 135 -1.62 -16.42 11.33
C SER A 135 -1.92 -14.92 11.37
N LEU A 136 -1.09 -14.10 10.71
CA LEU A 136 -1.24 -12.65 10.66
C LEU A 136 -2.56 -12.23 10.00
N LEU A 137 -2.93 -12.85 8.87
CA LEU A 137 -4.19 -12.60 8.18
C LEU A 137 -5.40 -13.00 9.03
N ALA A 138 -5.33 -14.14 9.73
CA ALA A 138 -6.39 -14.58 10.63
C ALA A 138 -6.61 -13.58 11.79
N GLU A 139 -5.53 -13.05 12.36
CA GLU A 139 -5.60 -12.03 13.41
C GLU A 139 -6.19 -10.71 12.89
N MET A 140 -5.77 -10.26 11.70
CA MET A 140 -6.34 -9.07 11.05
C MET A 140 -7.83 -9.24 10.79
N LYS A 141 -8.26 -10.39 10.25
CA LYS A 141 -9.68 -10.69 10.02
C LYS A 141 -10.49 -10.65 11.32
N ALA A 142 -9.96 -11.24 12.39
CA ALA A 142 -10.61 -11.20 13.70
C ALA A 142 -10.70 -9.79 14.28
N ALA A 143 -9.68 -8.94 14.05
CA ALA A 143 -9.65 -7.55 14.51
C ALA A 143 -10.63 -6.66 13.72
N ALA A 144 -10.68 -6.80 12.40
CA ALA A 144 -11.61 -6.07 11.53
C ALA A 144 -13.07 -6.34 11.94
N ALA A 145 -13.44 -7.61 12.14
CA ALA A 145 -14.78 -8.00 12.60
C ALA A 145 -15.14 -7.47 14.01
N GLN A 146 -14.17 -7.05 14.83
CA GLN A 146 -14.41 -6.41 16.11
C GLN A 146 -14.61 -4.89 15.97
N SER A 147 -13.92 -4.25 15.02
CA SER A 147 -14.09 -2.84 14.70
C SER A 147 -15.50 -2.55 14.18
N ASP A 148 -15.97 -3.33 13.20
CA ASP A 148 -17.31 -3.17 12.63
C ASP A 148 -18.41 -3.33 13.69
N ARG A 149 -18.27 -4.31 14.58
CA ARG A 149 -19.21 -4.52 15.70
C ARG A 149 -19.22 -3.36 16.69
N ARG A 150 -18.10 -2.68 16.89
CA ARG A 150 -18.01 -1.51 17.78
C ARG A 150 -18.60 -0.25 17.14
N GLU A 151 -18.52 -0.09 15.83
CA GLU A 151 -19.14 1.03 15.11
C GLU A 151 -20.67 0.90 15.10
N ILE A 152 -21.20 -0.27 14.78
CA ILE A 152 -22.65 -0.55 14.84
C ILE A 152 -23.21 -0.31 16.25
N ALA A 153 -22.48 -0.73 17.30
CA ALA A 153 -22.90 -0.52 18.68
C ALA A 153 -22.87 0.96 19.11
N LYS A 154 -22.02 1.81 18.49
CA LYS A 154 -22.02 3.26 18.75
C LYS A 154 -23.17 3.96 18.04
N GLU A 155 -23.44 3.60 16.78
CA GLU A 155 -24.57 4.17 16.03
C GLU A 155 -25.93 3.81 16.64
N GLY A 156 -26.06 2.62 17.26
CA GLY A 156 -27.29 2.20 17.93
C GLY A 156 -27.56 2.86 19.30
N VAL A 157 -26.62 3.64 19.85
CA VAL A 157 -26.78 4.35 21.14
C VAL A 157 -27.21 5.81 20.94
N ASP A 158 -27.02 6.38 19.75
CA ASP A 158 -27.38 7.77 19.43
C ASP A 158 -28.83 7.94 18.89
N THR A 159 -29.67 6.91 18.98
CA THR A 159 -31.07 6.95 18.54
C THR A 159 -32.09 6.60 19.63
N GLU A 160 -32.10 7.32 20.75
CA GLU A 160 -33.31 7.49 21.56
C GLU A 160 -33.38 8.94 22.09
N PRO A 161 -34.42 9.73 21.72
CA PRO A 161 -34.70 11.04 22.31
C PRO A 161 -35.36 10.96 23.69
#